data_AF-A0A9W2ZI51-F1
#
_entry.id   AF-A0A9W2ZI51-F1
#
_cell.length_a   1.000
_cell.length_b   1.000
_cell.length_c   1.000
_cell.angle_alpha   90.00
_cell.angle_beta   90.00
_cell.angle_gamma   90.00
#
_symmetry.space_group_name_H-M   'P 1'
#
loop_
_entity.id
_entity.type
_entity.pdbx_description
1 polymer ?
#
loop_
_entity_poly.entity_id
_entity_poly.type
_entity_poly.pdbx_seq_one_letter_code
_entity_poly.pdbx_strand_id
1 'polypeptide(L)'
;MAASRALEPSWRCYSHINRNSLSARHDGENNLCNASERYIMGSPDEEKKPGTEYNPWLFSPCSVSYFTSFLKKKLSSSRGYTCLVYAVEASADIPDVSDKLLGQVIKPDQQCLQFFGNDSFFCRASESKRSITEICQAMLCADVLRGLCIPQIALTGTSCGDGKVCINGQCVSDPYAPQLDGCEYGDRIIDCTKDHCLNSQVDCCGTCNYGTPFTPTYSTRRSTPKRLATTANPLVLFTSIKDCKPGDQDLRPELCTNFSVCLIQPTQCCHYCSSYYTSATTSTTTTRPLIPSTSPKTKCEPGDLDLRPELCTNTSVCQTKSSLCCHYCSLHYNSATTSTTQLTSPNECVLGEPDLSPQLCTSRSICQTQPLMCCKYCSSRDNSASHLSLYTIWIYCFCIAFFLYIKTNVY
;
A
#
# COMPACT_ATOMS: atom_id res chain seq x y z
N MET A 1 -2.31 -12.86 -11.68
CA MET A 1 -1.74 -11.65 -12.32
C MET A 1 -2.03 -10.34 -11.55
N ALA A 2 -2.82 -10.33 -10.47
CA ALA A 2 -3.13 -9.11 -9.71
C ALA A 2 -2.04 -8.63 -8.73
N ALA A 3 -1.08 -9.49 -8.35
CA ALA A 3 0.03 -9.13 -7.43
C ALA A 3 1.13 -8.23 -8.05
N SER A 4 0.96 -7.78 -9.30
CA SER A 4 2.01 -7.13 -10.09
C SER A 4 2.25 -5.64 -9.75
N ARG A 5 1.49 -5.04 -8.83
CA ARG A 5 1.49 -3.58 -8.64
C ARG A 5 2.15 -3.08 -7.35
N ALA A 6 2.59 -3.98 -6.46
CA ALA A 6 2.76 -3.65 -5.05
C ALA A 6 4.20 -3.40 -4.54
N LEU A 7 5.30 -3.61 -5.30
CA LEU A 7 6.67 -3.19 -4.88
C LEU A 7 7.69 -3.16 -6.05
N GLU A 8 7.78 -2.11 -6.88
CA GLU A 8 8.54 -2.15 -8.15
C GLU A 8 10.09 -2.03 -8.12
N PRO A 9 10.76 -1.20 -7.29
CA PRO A 9 12.22 -1.14 -7.32
C PRO A 9 12.86 -2.37 -6.67
N SER A 10 12.23 -2.92 -5.63
CA SER A 10 12.57 -4.26 -5.12
C SER A 10 12.16 -5.37 -6.12
N TRP A 11 11.27 -5.10 -7.09
CA TRP A 11 10.86 -6.08 -8.11
C TRP A 11 11.94 -6.35 -9.13
N ARG A 12 12.84 -5.40 -9.46
CA ARG A 12 13.95 -5.71 -10.36
C ARG A 12 14.84 -6.77 -9.72
N CYS A 13 15.31 -6.57 -8.50
CA CYS A 13 16.08 -7.58 -7.77
C CYS A 13 15.25 -8.84 -7.51
N TYR A 14 13.99 -8.73 -7.12
CA TYR A 14 13.13 -9.90 -6.87
C TYR A 14 12.83 -10.71 -8.13
N SER A 15 12.54 -10.07 -9.26
CA SER A 15 12.39 -10.70 -10.59
C SER A 15 13.71 -11.30 -11.05
N HIS A 16 14.81 -10.58 -10.80
CA HIS A 16 16.14 -11.02 -11.10
C HIS A 16 16.50 -12.26 -10.28
N ILE A 17 16.13 -12.34 -9.01
CA ILE A 17 16.37 -13.49 -8.13
C ILE A 17 15.43 -14.65 -8.48
N ASN A 18 14.14 -14.38 -8.69
CA ASN A 18 13.16 -15.39 -9.11
C ASN A 18 13.37 -15.92 -10.53
N ARG A 19 14.30 -15.35 -11.30
CA ARG A 19 14.68 -15.86 -12.63
C ARG A 19 15.23 -17.28 -12.55
N ASN A 20 15.99 -17.61 -11.50
CA ASN A 20 16.54 -18.94 -11.31
C ASN A 20 15.41 -19.93 -11.03
N SER A 21 14.37 -19.47 -10.32
CA SER A 21 13.15 -20.25 -10.04
C SER A 21 12.31 -20.50 -11.31
N LEU A 22 12.37 -19.61 -12.31
CA LEU A 22 11.67 -19.74 -13.60
C LEU A 22 12.59 -20.11 -14.79
N SER A 23 13.84 -20.48 -14.51
CA SER A 23 14.86 -20.90 -15.48
C SER A 23 15.24 -19.86 -16.55
N ALA A 24 14.97 -18.57 -16.34
CA ALA A 24 15.42 -17.52 -17.25
C ALA A 24 16.88 -17.12 -16.97
N ARG A 25 17.64 -16.90 -18.04
CA ARG A 25 19.02 -16.37 -17.99
C ARG A 25 19.03 -14.85 -18.12
N HIS A 26 20.17 -14.24 -17.85
CA HIS A 26 20.38 -12.84 -18.19
C HIS A 26 20.34 -12.62 -19.69
N ASP A 27 19.90 -11.44 -20.12
CA ASP A 27 20.11 -11.01 -21.50
C ASP A 27 21.60 -10.83 -21.76
N GLY A 28 22.08 -11.29 -22.92
CA GLY A 28 23.50 -11.33 -23.29
C GLY A 28 24.23 -12.60 -22.83
N GLU A 29 23.65 -13.41 -21.96
CA GLU A 29 24.27 -14.64 -21.46
C GLU A 29 23.89 -15.85 -22.32
N ASN A 30 24.70 -16.14 -23.34
CA ASN A 30 24.52 -17.28 -24.25
C ASN A 30 23.13 -17.32 -24.90
N ASN A 31 22.59 -16.17 -25.28
CA ASN A 31 21.31 -16.05 -25.98
C ASN A 31 21.30 -14.84 -26.93
N LEU A 32 20.22 -14.71 -27.72
CA LEU A 32 20.13 -13.71 -28.79
C LEU A 32 19.73 -12.31 -28.31
N CYS A 33 19.33 -12.15 -27.04
CA CYS A 33 18.92 -10.85 -26.51
C CYS A 33 20.14 -10.08 -26.02
N ASN A 34 20.19 -8.78 -26.30
CA ASN A 34 21.35 -7.96 -26.00
C ASN A 34 21.23 -7.37 -24.59
N ALA A 35 22.26 -7.54 -23.76
CA ALA A 35 22.30 -6.98 -22.40
C ALA A 35 22.10 -5.45 -22.38
N SER A 36 22.57 -4.77 -23.43
CA SER A 36 22.45 -3.31 -23.59
C SER A 36 21.06 -2.80 -23.94
N GLU A 37 20.08 -3.69 -24.17
CA GLU A 37 18.67 -3.29 -24.34
C GLU A 37 17.98 -3.01 -23.01
N ARG A 38 18.61 -3.31 -21.86
CA ARG A 38 18.17 -2.92 -20.51
C ARG A 38 16.76 -3.38 -20.12
N TYR A 39 16.30 -4.50 -20.67
CA TYR A 39 15.15 -5.24 -20.13
C TYR A 39 15.40 -5.64 -18.66
N ILE A 40 14.37 -6.12 -17.96
CA ILE A 40 14.46 -6.53 -16.54
C ILE A 40 15.63 -7.53 -16.29
N MET A 41 15.99 -8.33 -17.30
CA MET A 41 17.05 -9.34 -17.22
C MET A 41 18.40 -8.89 -17.82
N GLY A 42 18.49 -7.66 -18.32
CA GLY A 42 19.71 -7.08 -18.89
C GLY A 42 20.71 -6.62 -17.84
N SER A 43 21.88 -6.18 -18.30
CA SER A 43 22.90 -5.61 -17.43
C SER A 43 22.53 -4.17 -17.05
N PRO A 44 22.62 -3.78 -15.76
CA PRO A 44 22.36 -2.40 -15.35
C PRO A 44 23.47 -1.44 -15.80
N ASP A 45 24.68 -1.94 -16.02
CA ASP A 45 25.92 -1.18 -16.28
C ASP A 45 26.06 -0.72 -17.74
N GLU A 46 25.21 -1.23 -18.63
CA GLU A 46 25.23 -0.87 -20.04
C GLU A 46 24.62 0.51 -20.28
N GLU A 47 25.22 1.25 -21.21
CA GLU A 47 24.79 2.60 -21.56
C GLU A 47 23.36 2.57 -22.15
N LYS A 48 22.55 3.57 -21.76
CA LYS A 48 21.17 3.71 -22.24
C LYS A 48 21.18 3.99 -23.74
N LYS A 49 20.63 3.07 -24.53
CA LYS A 49 20.42 3.28 -25.97
C LYS A 49 19.12 4.05 -26.24
N PRO A 50 19.11 4.99 -27.20
CA PRO A 50 17.86 5.62 -27.64
C PRO A 50 16.83 4.56 -28.06
N GLY A 51 15.59 4.71 -27.60
CA GLY A 51 14.49 3.76 -27.86
C GLY A 51 14.37 2.62 -26.85
N THR A 52 15.28 2.53 -25.85
CA THR A 52 15.24 1.51 -24.79
C THR A 52 14.73 2.06 -23.45
N GLU A 53 14.20 3.28 -23.45
CA GLU A 53 13.83 4.03 -22.24
C GLU A 53 12.87 3.26 -21.34
N TYR A 54 11.99 2.45 -21.92
CA TYR A 54 10.91 1.73 -21.23
C TYR A 54 11.16 0.23 -21.06
N ASN A 55 12.26 -0.29 -21.60
CA ASN A 55 12.64 -1.68 -21.42
C ASN A 55 12.84 -2.07 -19.95
N PRO A 56 13.24 -1.17 -19.03
CA PRO A 56 13.32 -1.50 -17.60
C PRO A 56 12.07 -2.08 -16.94
N TRP A 57 10.89 -1.90 -17.54
CA TRP A 57 9.61 -2.43 -17.07
C TRP A 57 9.13 -3.65 -17.87
N LEU A 58 9.96 -4.16 -18.79
CA LEU A 58 9.61 -5.23 -19.71
C LEU A 58 10.58 -6.41 -19.59
N PHE A 59 10.07 -7.61 -19.83
CA PHE A 59 10.91 -8.79 -20.06
C PHE A 59 11.31 -8.86 -21.53
N SER A 60 12.57 -9.24 -21.79
CA SER A 60 13.04 -9.48 -23.14
C SER A 60 12.32 -10.68 -23.80
N PRO A 61 12.33 -10.78 -25.13
CA PRO A 61 11.83 -11.97 -25.83
C PRO A 61 12.49 -13.28 -25.35
N CYS A 62 13.79 -13.24 -25.00
CA CYS A 62 14.51 -14.41 -24.48
C CYS A 62 13.98 -14.83 -23.11
N SER A 63 13.79 -13.87 -22.21
CA SER A 63 13.21 -14.11 -20.88
C SER A 63 11.82 -14.75 -20.99
N VAL A 64 10.95 -14.18 -21.84
CA VAL A 64 9.61 -14.71 -22.09
C VAL A 64 9.66 -16.13 -22.67
N SER A 65 10.60 -16.40 -23.59
CA SER A 65 10.82 -17.73 -24.16
C SER A 65 11.24 -18.75 -23.10
N TYR A 66 12.16 -18.38 -22.21
CA TYR A 66 12.58 -19.23 -21.10
C TYR A 66 11.43 -19.52 -20.14
N PHE A 67 10.68 -18.50 -19.70
CA PHE A 67 9.51 -18.68 -18.85
C PHE A 67 8.49 -19.62 -19.49
N THR A 68 8.19 -19.40 -20.77
CA THR A 68 7.22 -20.22 -21.51
C THR A 68 7.68 -21.68 -21.60
N SER A 69 8.96 -21.90 -21.90
CA SER A 69 9.54 -23.24 -22.01
C SER A 69 9.55 -23.97 -20.66
N PHE A 70 9.92 -23.25 -19.59
CA PHE A 70 9.89 -23.76 -18.23
C PHE A 70 8.47 -24.13 -17.80
N LEU A 71 7.51 -23.24 -17.99
CA LEU A 71 6.11 -23.48 -17.64
C LEU A 71 5.54 -24.67 -18.41
N LYS A 72 5.75 -24.76 -19.73
CA LYS A 72 5.33 -25.93 -20.53
C LYS A 72 5.92 -27.24 -19.99
N LYS A 73 7.20 -27.24 -19.64
CA LYS A 73 7.88 -28.41 -19.07
C LYS A 73 7.36 -28.78 -17.66
N LYS A 74 7.01 -27.81 -16.83
CA LYS A 74 6.51 -28.08 -15.46
C LYS A 74 5.05 -28.50 -15.46
N LEU A 75 4.22 -27.88 -16.31
CA LEU A 75 2.80 -28.18 -16.43
C LEU A 75 2.52 -29.54 -17.07
N SER A 76 3.49 -30.17 -17.74
CA SER A 76 3.36 -31.55 -18.22
C SER A 76 3.47 -32.60 -17.11
N SER A 77 3.87 -32.21 -15.89
CA SER A 77 3.91 -33.08 -14.72
C SER A 77 2.74 -32.78 -13.78
N SER A 78 2.15 -33.82 -13.17
CA SER A 78 1.06 -33.66 -12.20
C SER A 78 1.45 -32.73 -11.04
N ARG A 79 2.67 -32.89 -10.50
CA ARG A 79 3.18 -32.04 -9.41
C ARG A 79 3.33 -30.58 -9.83
N GLY A 80 3.87 -30.31 -11.03
CA GLY A 80 4.03 -28.94 -11.51
C GLY A 80 2.68 -28.27 -11.81
N TYR A 81 1.72 -29.03 -12.33
CA TYR A 81 0.34 -28.58 -12.49
C TYR A 81 -0.26 -28.16 -11.14
N THR A 82 -0.18 -29.02 -10.12
CA THR A 82 -0.71 -28.70 -8.78
C THR A 82 -0.06 -27.45 -8.18
N CYS A 83 1.25 -27.26 -8.36
CA CYS A 83 1.99 -26.16 -7.73
C CYS A 83 1.75 -24.78 -8.40
N LEU A 84 1.41 -24.75 -9.70
CA LEU A 84 1.35 -23.50 -10.47
C LEU A 84 -0.05 -23.11 -10.93
N VAL A 85 -1.00 -24.06 -10.97
CA VAL A 85 -2.35 -23.82 -11.50
C VAL A 85 -3.35 -23.51 -10.40
N TYR A 86 -3.27 -24.19 -9.25
CA TYR A 86 -4.21 -23.92 -8.16
C TYR A 86 -3.90 -22.59 -7.51
N ALA A 87 -4.89 -21.71 -7.49
CA ALA A 87 -4.83 -20.49 -6.71
C ALA A 87 -4.80 -20.86 -5.23
N VAL A 88 -3.89 -20.24 -4.50
CA VAL A 88 -3.91 -20.26 -3.04
C VAL A 88 -4.70 -19.03 -2.60
N GLU A 89 -5.65 -19.21 -1.69
CA GLU A 89 -6.34 -18.08 -1.08
C GLU A 89 -5.32 -17.25 -0.30
N ALA A 90 -5.30 -15.94 -0.55
CA ALA A 90 -4.46 -15.05 0.24
C ALA A 90 -4.91 -15.10 1.70
N SER A 91 -3.96 -15.16 2.64
CA SER A 91 -4.29 -15.05 4.06
C SER A 91 -5.06 -13.75 4.29
N ALA A 92 -6.11 -13.79 5.12
CA ALA A 92 -6.86 -12.61 5.53
C ALA A 92 -5.98 -11.58 6.26
N ASP A 93 -4.83 -12.01 6.79
CA ASP A 93 -3.84 -11.14 7.45
C ASP A 93 -3.01 -10.32 6.46
N ILE A 94 -3.06 -10.63 5.16
CA ILE A 94 -2.33 -9.89 4.12
C ILE A 94 -3.25 -8.80 3.57
N PRO A 95 -2.93 -7.52 3.79
CA PRO A 95 -3.77 -6.42 3.30
C PRO A 95 -3.80 -6.42 1.77
N ASP A 96 -4.99 -6.23 1.20
CA ASP A 96 -5.11 -5.93 -0.22
C ASP A 96 -4.61 -4.51 -0.47
N VAL A 97 -3.64 -4.41 -1.38
CA VAL A 97 -3.03 -3.15 -1.81
C VAL A 97 -3.12 -2.99 -3.33
N SER A 98 -3.94 -3.81 -4.00
CA SER A 98 -4.05 -3.85 -5.46
C SER A 98 -4.69 -2.58 -6.05
N ASP A 99 -5.47 -1.86 -5.24
CA ASP A 99 -6.09 -0.56 -5.53
C ASP A 99 -5.17 0.62 -5.22
N LYS A 100 -4.05 0.40 -4.52
CA LYS A 100 -3.13 1.45 -4.11
C LYS A 100 -2.00 1.60 -5.12
N LEU A 101 -1.85 2.84 -5.59
CA LEU A 101 -0.67 3.29 -6.30
C LEU A 101 0.44 3.56 -5.28
N LEU A 102 1.43 2.67 -5.18
CA LEU A 102 2.46 2.78 -4.14
C LEU A 102 3.21 4.10 -4.16
N GLY A 103 3.53 4.64 -5.33
CA GLY A 103 4.20 5.93 -5.43
C GLY A 103 3.35 7.11 -4.93
N GLN A 104 2.05 6.89 -4.69
CA GLN A 104 1.20 7.83 -3.96
C GLN A 104 1.30 7.68 -2.44
N VAL A 105 1.63 6.47 -1.95
CA VAL A 105 1.83 6.18 -0.53
C VAL A 105 3.26 6.52 -0.09
N ILE A 106 4.25 6.18 -0.92
CA ILE A 106 5.68 6.37 -0.67
C ILE A 106 6.19 7.41 -1.68
N LYS A 107 6.34 8.65 -1.21
CA LYS A 107 6.72 9.80 -2.04
C LYS A 107 8.19 9.73 -2.48
N PRO A 108 8.63 10.47 -3.51
CA PRO A 108 9.99 10.37 -4.06
C PRO A 108 11.11 10.47 -3.01
N ASP A 109 11.03 11.44 -2.10
CA ASP A 109 12.01 11.58 -1.02
C ASP A 109 12.07 10.32 -0.14
N GLN A 110 10.91 9.76 0.22
CA GLN A 110 10.84 8.50 0.99
C GLN A 110 11.36 7.29 0.21
N GLN A 111 11.17 7.24 -1.11
CA GLN A 111 11.77 6.20 -1.94
C GLN A 111 13.30 6.29 -1.88
N CYS A 112 13.87 7.50 -1.97
CA CYS A 112 15.32 7.70 -1.84
C CYS A 112 15.86 7.31 -0.47
N LEU A 113 15.14 7.64 0.61
CA LEU A 113 15.47 7.18 1.97
C LEU A 113 15.56 5.65 2.04
N GLN A 114 14.66 4.93 1.36
CA GLN A 114 14.68 3.46 1.31
C GLN A 114 15.87 2.89 0.54
N PHE A 115 16.38 3.59 -0.47
CA PHE A 115 17.51 3.13 -1.28
C PHE A 115 18.87 3.37 -0.64
N PHE A 116 19.07 4.57 -0.09
CA PHE A 116 20.39 5.05 0.32
C PHE A 116 20.47 5.42 1.81
N GLY A 117 19.39 5.26 2.57
CA GLY A 117 19.31 5.53 4.00
C GLY A 117 18.81 6.94 4.34
N ASN A 118 18.81 7.26 5.63
CA ASN A 118 18.10 8.43 6.18
C ASN A 118 18.59 9.80 5.67
N ASP A 119 19.80 9.88 5.12
CA ASP A 119 20.35 11.13 4.61
C ASP A 119 20.01 11.36 3.12
N SER A 120 19.42 10.37 2.44
CA SER A 120 19.10 10.48 1.01
C SER A 120 17.77 11.15 0.75
N PHE A 121 17.70 11.91 -0.35
CA PHE A 121 16.51 12.62 -0.77
C PHE A 121 16.41 12.64 -2.29
N PHE A 122 15.26 13.03 -2.83
CA PHE A 122 15.03 13.17 -4.26
C PHE A 122 15.70 14.44 -4.80
N CYS A 123 16.60 14.27 -5.76
CA CYS A 123 17.24 15.37 -6.48
C CYS A 123 16.24 15.96 -7.48
N ARG A 124 15.80 17.20 -7.24
CA ARG A 124 14.73 17.85 -8.00
C ARG A 124 15.22 18.33 -9.37
N ALA A 125 14.26 18.46 -10.31
CA ALA A 125 14.49 18.88 -11.70
C ALA A 125 15.25 20.23 -11.85
N SER A 126 15.02 21.17 -10.93
CA SER A 126 15.71 22.48 -10.90
C SER A 126 17.23 22.33 -10.76
N GLU A 127 17.69 21.24 -10.14
CA GLU A 127 19.11 20.93 -9.95
C GLU A 127 19.65 20.10 -11.13
N SER A 128 18.80 19.35 -11.84
CA SER A 128 19.19 18.40 -12.89
C SER A 128 18.92 18.84 -14.33
N LYS A 129 18.28 20.00 -14.57
CA LYS A 129 17.80 20.48 -15.90
C LYS A 129 16.89 19.49 -16.64
N ARG A 130 16.32 18.50 -15.96
CA ARG A 130 15.46 17.46 -16.57
C ARG A 130 14.00 17.85 -16.51
N SER A 131 13.20 17.37 -17.46
CA SER A 131 11.74 17.49 -17.38
C SER A 131 11.20 16.69 -16.19
N ILE A 132 10.19 17.22 -15.51
CA ILE A 132 9.46 16.51 -14.44
C ILE A 132 8.95 15.13 -14.89
N THR A 133 8.60 15.00 -16.17
CA THR A 133 8.11 13.74 -16.75
C THR A 133 9.18 12.63 -16.78
N GLU A 134 10.46 12.99 -16.69
CA GLU A 134 11.57 12.03 -16.72
C GLU A 134 11.75 11.28 -15.39
N ILE A 135 11.13 11.72 -14.30
CA ILE A 135 11.16 11.01 -13.01
C ILE A 135 10.68 9.55 -13.17
N CYS A 136 9.72 9.31 -14.06
CA CYS A 136 9.20 7.98 -14.31
C CYS A 136 10.24 7.07 -14.96
N GLN A 137 11.18 7.62 -15.72
CA GLN A 137 12.27 6.85 -16.33
C GLN A 137 13.47 6.72 -15.38
N ALA A 138 13.76 7.78 -14.63
CA ALA A 138 14.89 7.85 -13.71
C ALA A 138 14.63 8.89 -12.61
N MET A 139 14.21 8.42 -11.45
CA MET A 139 14.15 9.20 -10.21
C MET A 139 15.56 9.34 -9.65
N LEU A 140 16.07 10.56 -9.53
CA LEU A 140 17.41 10.81 -9.06
C LEU A 140 17.43 10.91 -7.54
N CYS A 141 18.19 10.05 -6.86
CA CYS A 141 18.34 10.06 -5.41
C CYS A 141 19.74 10.52 -5.00
N ALA A 142 19.84 11.36 -3.97
CA ALA A 142 21.09 11.85 -3.46
C ALA A 142 21.86 10.74 -2.71
N ASP A 143 23.05 10.42 -3.19
CA ASP A 143 24.06 9.67 -2.45
C ASP A 143 24.96 10.69 -1.76
N VAL A 144 24.64 11.01 -0.50
CA VAL A 144 25.32 12.05 0.28
C VAL A 144 26.81 11.73 0.49
N LEU A 145 27.16 10.44 0.60
CA LEU A 145 28.55 10.02 0.77
C LEU A 145 29.39 10.34 -0.46
N ARG A 146 28.80 10.20 -1.65
CA ARG A 146 29.49 10.48 -2.92
C ARG A 146 29.26 11.90 -3.45
N GLY A 147 28.30 12.63 -2.89
CA GLY A 147 27.89 13.96 -3.36
C GLY A 147 27.31 13.93 -4.78
N LEU A 148 26.64 12.84 -5.16
CA LEU A 148 26.09 12.64 -6.51
C LEU A 148 24.62 12.21 -6.45
N CYS A 149 23.88 12.50 -7.52
CA CYS A 149 22.53 12.03 -7.71
C CYS A 149 22.50 10.77 -8.57
N ILE A 150 22.10 9.65 -8.00
CA ILE A 150 22.11 8.33 -8.64
C ILE A 150 20.69 8.01 -9.14
N PRO A 151 20.52 7.61 -10.41
CA PRO A 151 19.21 7.27 -10.95
C PRO A 151 18.66 5.96 -10.37
N GLN A 152 17.40 6.00 -9.98
CA GLN A 152 16.58 4.89 -9.50
C GLN A 152 15.26 4.83 -10.27
N ILE A 153 14.57 3.69 -10.17
CA ILE A 153 13.23 3.54 -10.74
C ILE A 153 12.21 4.08 -9.73
N ALA A 154 11.40 5.03 -10.17
CA ALA A 154 10.25 5.48 -9.40
C ALA A 154 9.23 4.35 -9.26
N LEU A 155 8.61 4.23 -8.08
CA LEU A 155 7.48 3.33 -7.88
C LEU A 155 6.33 3.67 -8.84
N THR A 156 5.64 2.66 -9.38
CA THR A 156 4.35 2.88 -10.04
C THR A 156 3.41 3.68 -9.14
N GLY A 157 2.79 4.70 -9.73
CA GLY A 157 1.99 5.66 -9.03
C GLY A 157 2.71 6.92 -8.61
N THR A 158 4.04 7.03 -8.75
CA THR A 158 4.77 8.24 -8.33
C THR A 158 4.29 9.45 -9.14
N SER A 159 3.97 10.56 -8.49
CA SER A 159 3.54 11.78 -9.17
C SER A 159 4.62 12.31 -10.11
N CYS A 160 4.23 12.73 -11.30
CA CYS A 160 5.14 13.20 -12.35
C CYS A 160 4.62 14.44 -13.10
N GLY A 161 3.63 15.11 -12.52
CA GLY A 161 2.96 16.29 -13.06
C GLY A 161 1.55 16.42 -12.50
N ASP A 162 0.93 17.56 -12.77
CA ASP A 162 -0.47 17.82 -12.41
C ASP A 162 -1.42 16.76 -12.99
N GLY A 163 -2.09 16.01 -12.12
CA GLY A 163 -2.99 14.93 -12.51
C GLY A 163 -2.32 13.76 -13.23
N LYS A 164 -1.01 13.56 -13.03
CA LYS A 164 -0.24 12.49 -13.68
C LYS A 164 0.61 11.68 -12.72
N VAL A 165 0.74 10.40 -13.02
CA VAL A 165 1.56 9.43 -12.28
C VAL A 165 2.40 8.56 -13.20
N CYS A 166 3.45 7.97 -12.64
CA CYS A 166 4.31 7.03 -13.33
C CYS A 166 3.65 5.66 -13.43
N ILE A 167 3.48 5.16 -14.65
CA ILE A 167 3.02 3.78 -14.92
C ILE A 167 3.92 3.20 -16.01
N ASN A 168 4.61 2.09 -15.71
CA ASN A 168 5.55 1.43 -16.63
C ASN A 168 6.60 2.39 -17.24
N GLY A 169 7.13 3.30 -16.41
CA GLY A 169 8.12 4.29 -16.82
C GLY A 169 7.58 5.51 -17.57
N GLN A 170 6.26 5.57 -17.81
CA GLN A 170 5.60 6.69 -18.51
C GLN A 170 4.87 7.59 -17.53
N CYS A 171 4.92 8.91 -17.77
CA CYS A 171 4.11 9.88 -17.05
C CYS A 171 2.74 10.01 -17.71
N VAL A 172 1.72 9.40 -17.12
CA VAL A 172 0.37 9.30 -17.70
C VAL A 172 -0.67 9.94 -16.79
N SER A 173 -1.74 10.46 -17.38
CA SER A 173 -2.88 10.97 -16.62
C SER A 173 -3.64 9.83 -15.95
N ASP A 174 -3.96 10.00 -14.67
CA ASP A 174 -4.71 9.02 -13.88
C ASP A 174 -5.75 9.75 -13.02
N PRO A 175 -7.01 9.26 -12.94
CA PRO A 175 -8.06 9.92 -12.18
C PRO A 175 -7.79 9.98 -10.66
N TYR A 176 -6.89 9.14 -10.15
CA TYR A 176 -6.45 9.14 -8.75
C TYR A 176 -5.13 9.88 -8.56
N ALA A 177 -4.56 10.43 -9.63
CA ALA A 177 -3.38 11.27 -9.52
C ALA A 177 -3.72 12.57 -8.80
N PRO A 178 -2.84 13.03 -7.89
CA PRO A 178 -3.07 14.28 -7.19
C PRO A 178 -2.90 15.45 -8.17
N GLN A 179 -3.76 16.46 -8.04
CA GLN A 179 -3.66 17.71 -8.79
C GLN A 179 -2.77 18.67 -7.99
N LEU A 180 -1.46 18.58 -8.19
CA LEU A 180 -0.45 19.29 -7.39
C LEU A 180 0.47 20.08 -8.32
N ASP A 181 0.01 21.23 -8.80
CA ASP A 181 0.86 22.15 -9.58
C ASP A 181 2.00 22.68 -8.71
N GLY A 182 3.24 22.31 -9.04
CA GLY A 182 4.45 22.76 -8.34
C GLY A 182 4.73 22.08 -6.99
N CYS A 183 3.97 21.03 -6.63
CA CYS A 183 4.15 20.25 -5.40
C CYS A 183 4.15 18.74 -5.65
N GLU A 184 4.52 18.33 -6.86
CA GLU A 184 4.37 16.94 -7.31
C GLU A 184 5.18 15.97 -6.44
N TYR A 185 6.28 16.44 -5.83
CA TYR A 185 7.20 15.62 -5.05
C TYR A 185 6.94 15.68 -3.53
N GLY A 186 6.02 16.53 -3.07
CA GLY A 186 5.75 16.74 -1.64
C GLY A 186 6.76 17.67 -0.95
N ASP A 187 6.72 17.65 0.40
CA ASP A 187 7.58 18.47 1.25
C ASP A 187 9.06 18.10 1.12
N ARG A 188 9.91 19.10 0.90
CA ARG A 188 11.37 18.99 0.91
C ARG A 188 11.93 19.01 2.32
N ILE A 189 11.36 19.82 3.21
CA ILE A 189 11.81 19.94 4.59
C ILE A 189 11.05 18.91 5.42
N ILE A 190 11.78 18.06 6.13
CA ILE A 190 11.19 17.12 7.10
C ILE A 190 10.57 17.96 8.23
N ASP A 191 9.35 17.60 8.63
CA ASP A 191 8.59 18.30 9.68
C ASP A 191 8.37 19.79 9.37
N CYS A 192 7.90 20.08 8.15
CA CYS A 192 7.46 21.41 7.79
C CYS A 192 6.53 22.02 8.85
N THR A 193 6.80 23.26 9.23
CA THR A 193 5.98 24.03 10.15
C THR A 193 5.25 25.13 9.39
N LYS A 194 4.26 25.76 10.04
CA LYS A 194 3.55 26.90 9.44
C LYS A 194 4.48 28.07 9.10
N ASP A 195 5.59 28.23 9.84
CA ASP A 195 6.55 29.30 9.58
C ASP A 195 7.34 29.06 8.29
N HIS A 196 7.59 27.79 7.94
CA HIS A 196 8.21 27.45 6.65
C HIS A 196 7.30 27.82 5.47
N CYS A 197 5.98 27.82 5.65
CA CYS A 197 5.04 28.22 4.59
C CYS A 197 5.17 29.69 4.18
N LEU A 198 5.68 30.55 5.06
CA LEU A 198 5.85 31.98 4.79
C LEU A 198 7.13 32.27 4.00
N ASN A 199 8.17 31.46 4.18
CA ASN A 199 9.52 31.76 3.68
C ASN A 199 10.03 30.75 2.63
N SER A 200 9.53 29.53 2.66
CA SER A 200 10.00 28.38 1.86
C SER A 200 8.81 27.56 1.37
N GLN A 201 7.80 28.24 0.84
CA GLN A 201 6.52 27.66 0.45
C GLN A 201 6.65 26.48 -0.52
N VAL A 202 7.63 26.54 -1.44
CA VAL A 202 7.91 25.50 -2.44
C VAL A 202 8.53 24.25 -1.80
N ASP A 203 9.26 24.43 -0.69
CA ASP A 203 9.93 23.36 0.03
C ASP A 203 9.02 22.68 1.08
N CYS A 204 7.84 23.24 1.34
CA CYS A 204 6.87 22.72 2.31
C CYS A 204 5.45 22.61 1.73
N CYS A 205 5.36 22.39 0.43
CA CYS A 205 4.12 22.54 -0.32
C CYS A 205 2.99 21.58 0.10
N GLY A 206 3.31 20.37 0.56
CA GLY A 206 2.36 19.39 1.10
C GLY A 206 1.80 19.83 2.45
N THR A 207 2.66 20.26 3.38
CA THR A 207 2.23 20.77 4.70
C THR A 207 1.49 22.10 4.58
N CYS A 208 1.92 22.96 3.66
CA CYS A 208 1.33 24.28 3.46
C CYS A 208 0.00 24.24 2.68
N ASN A 209 -0.48 23.05 2.27
CA ASN A 209 -1.65 22.86 1.40
C ASN A 209 -1.56 23.75 0.16
N TYR A 210 -0.41 23.74 -0.52
CA TYR A 210 -0.25 24.44 -1.78
C TYR A 210 -0.99 23.66 -2.88
N GLY A 211 -2.10 24.25 -3.34
CA GLY A 211 -3.10 23.59 -4.19
C GLY A 211 -4.47 23.60 -3.49
N THR A 212 -5.53 23.99 -4.20
CA THR A 212 -6.87 24.08 -3.60
C THR A 212 -7.23 22.76 -2.90
N PRO A 213 -7.71 22.78 -1.63
CA PRO A 213 -8.13 21.56 -0.95
C PRO A 213 -9.15 20.84 -1.82
N PHE A 214 -8.78 19.63 -2.22
CA PHE A 214 -9.60 18.84 -3.13
C PHE A 214 -10.95 18.59 -2.46
N THR A 215 -12.02 19.13 -3.05
CA THR A 215 -13.34 18.53 -2.89
C THR A 215 -13.39 17.49 -4.00
N PRO A 216 -13.29 16.18 -3.71
CA PRO A 216 -13.36 15.17 -4.75
C PRO A 216 -14.72 15.28 -5.43
N THR A 217 -14.74 15.89 -6.62
CA THR A 217 -15.86 15.74 -7.53
C THR A 217 -15.78 14.31 -8.03
N TYR A 218 -16.41 13.39 -7.30
CA TYR A 218 -16.59 12.00 -7.74
C TYR A 218 -17.41 12.02 -9.02
N SER A 219 -16.75 12.19 -10.16
CA SER A 219 -17.33 11.92 -11.46
C SER A 219 -17.39 10.40 -11.60
N THR A 220 -18.55 9.83 -11.31
CA THR A 220 -18.85 8.39 -11.41
C THR A 220 -18.87 7.87 -12.85
N ARG A 221 -18.27 8.58 -13.81
CA ARG A 221 -18.23 8.15 -15.20
C ARG A 221 -17.13 7.11 -15.43
N ARG A 222 -17.41 5.89 -14.99
CA ARG A 222 -16.65 4.68 -15.36
C ARG A 222 -16.74 4.48 -16.87
N SER A 223 -15.68 4.77 -17.61
CA SER A 223 -15.52 4.37 -19.00
C SER A 223 -15.13 2.89 -19.06
N THR A 224 -16.06 2.06 -19.50
CA THR A 224 -15.81 0.63 -19.76
C THR A 224 -14.83 0.48 -20.94
N PRO A 225 -13.71 -0.25 -20.81
CA PRO A 225 -12.82 -0.51 -21.93
C PRO A 225 -13.51 -1.43 -22.96
N LYS A 226 -13.69 -0.91 -24.17
CA LYS A 226 -14.27 -1.66 -25.30
C LYS A 226 -13.24 -2.66 -25.82
N ARG A 227 -13.38 -3.93 -25.44
CA ARG A 227 -12.58 -5.04 -25.96
C ARG A 227 -13.01 -5.30 -27.41
N LEU A 228 -12.09 -5.13 -28.36
CA LEU A 228 -12.28 -5.62 -29.73
C LEU A 228 -12.28 -7.15 -29.71
N ALA A 229 -13.43 -7.74 -30.02
CA ALA A 229 -13.53 -9.11 -30.48
C ALA A 229 -14.32 -9.11 -31.78
N THR A 230 -13.67 -9.63 -32.82
CA THR A 230 -14.17 -9.80 -34.17
C THR A 230 -15.29 -10.84 -34.21
N THR A 231 -16.21 -10.62 -35.16
CA THR A 231 -17.06 -11.58 -35.89
C THR A 231 -18.58 -11.54 -35.59
N ALA A 232 -19.30 -11.08 -36.63
CA ALA A 232 -20.69 -11.32 -37.04
C ALA A 232 -21.88 -10.98 -36.10
N ASN A 233 -22.69 -10.04 -36.60
CA ASN A 233 -24.04 -9.59 -36.22
C ASN A 233 -25.12 -10.72 -36.25
N PRO A 234 -26.33 -10.57 -35.63
CA PRO A 234 -27.10 -9.31 -35.65
C PRO A 234 -27.75 -8.82 -34.34
N LEU A 235 -27.84 -7.48 -34.30
CA LEU A 235 -28.80 -6.62 -33.60
C LEU A 235 -29.50 -7.21 -32.36
N VAL A 236 -28.99 -6.82 -31.19
CA VAL A 236 -29.83 -6.60 -30.00
C VAL A 236 -29.82 -5.11 -29.70
N LEU A 237 -30.98 -4.50 -29.93
CA LEU A 237 -31.29 -3.13 -29.58
C LEU A 237 -31.32 -3.04 -28.04
N PHE A 238 -30.32 -2.42 -27.41
CA PHE A 238 -30.40 -2.09 -25.99
C PHE A 238 -31.47 -1.00 -25.81
N THR A 239 -32.66 -1.46 -25.47
CA THR A 239 -33.72 -0.61 -24.94
C THR A 239 -33.44 -0.35 -23.46
N SER A 240 -33.75 0.89 -23.06
CA SER A 240 -33.82 1.44 -21.71
C SER A 240 -33.80 0.42 -20.57
N ILE A 241 -32.82 0.55 -19.66
CA ILE A 241 -32.83 -0.07 -18.33
C ILE A 241 -34.15 0.33 -17.65
N LYS A 242 -34.98 -0.66 -17.31
CA LYS A 242 -36.25 -0.47 -16.61
C LYS A 242 -36.00 -0.41 -15.11
N ASP A 243 -36.65 0.54 -14.46
CA ASP A 243 -36.69 0.78 -13.03
C ASP A 243 -37.22 -0.45 -12.25
N CYS A 244 -36.64 -0.72 -11.08
CA CYS A 244 -37.22 -1.66 -10.11
C CYS A 244 -38.66 -1.24 -9.82
N LYS A 245 -39.63 -2.16 -9.94
CA LYS A 245 -41.01 -1.90 -9.55
C LYS A 245 -41.21 -2.25 -8.07
N PRO A 246 -42.05 -1.50 -7.34
CA PRO A 246 -42.45 -1.89 -6.00
C PRO A 246 -43.00 -3.33 -6.00
N GLY A 247 -42.35 -4.21 -5.23
CA GLY A 247 -42.68 -5.65 -5.16
C GLY A 247 -41.70 -6.59 -5.87
N ASP A 248 -40.70 -6.08 -6.61
CA ASP A 248 -39.66 -6.92 -7.20
C ASP A 248 -38.74 -7.52 -6.12
N GLN A 249 -38.42 -8.82 -6.23
CA GLN A 249 -37.55 -9.53 -5.27
C GLN A 249 -36.07 -9.14 -5.40
N ASP A 250 -35.34 -9.26 -4.29
CA ASP A 250 -33.88 -9.09 -4.27
C ASP A 250 -33.21 -10.26 -5.01
N LEU A 251 -32.39 -9.95 -6.01
CA LEU A 251 -31.65 -10.96 -6.76
C LEU A 251 -30.49 -11.54 -5.95
N ARG A 252 -29.97 -10.77 -4.98
CA ARG A 252 -28.88 -11.18 -4.08
C ARG A 252 -29.11 -10.69 -2.64
N PRO A 253 -30.08 -11.29 -1.91
CA PRO A 253 -30.47 -10.85 -0.57
C PRO A 253 -29.31 -10.77 0.43
N GLU A 254 -28.28 -11.60 0.28
CA GLU A 254 -27.10 -11.63 1.14
C GLU A 254 -26.24 -10.36 1.06
N LEU A 255 -26.34 -9.59 -0.03
CA LEU A 255 -25.66 -8.31 -0.19
C LEU A 255 -26.50 -7.13 0.34
N CYS A 256 -27.80 -7.32 0.53
CA CYS A 256 -28.76 -6.26 0.85
C CYS A 256 -28.82 -5.95 2.35
N THR A 257 -27.66 -5.74 2.99
CA THR A 257 -27.55 -5.45 4.43
C THR A 257 -27.14 -4.01 4.75
N ASN A 258 -26.66 -3.27 3.74
CA ASN A 258 -26.20 -1.89 3.89
C ASN A 258 -26.88 -0.97 2.87
N PHE A 259 -27.29 0.23 3.31
CA PHE A 259 -27.93 1.24 2.46
C PHE A 259 -27.08 1.64 1.24
N SER A 260 -25.75 1.57 1.34
CA SER A 260 -24.85 1.88 0.22
C SER A 260 -25.14 1.04 -1.03
N VAL A 261 -25.68 -0.18 -0.87
CA VAL A 261 -26.06 -1.05 -2.00
C VAL A 261 -27.19 -0.44 -2.82
N CYS A 262 -28.08 0.34 -2.21
CA CYS A 262 -29.15 1.05 -2.92
C CYS A 262 -28.67 2.21 -3.76
N LEU A 263 -27.47 2.73 -3.48
CA LEU A 263 -26.84 3.79 -4.25
C LEU A 263 -26.00 3.24 -5.40
N ILE A 264 -25.36 2.08 -5.19
CA ILE A 264 -24.36 1.55 -6.11
C ILE A 264 -24.97 0.50 -7.06
N GLN A 265 -25.90 -0.32 -6.56
CA GLN A 265 -26.48 -1.47 -7.29
C GLN A 265 -27.97 -1.72 -6.95
N PRO A 266 -28.86 -0.73 -7.13
CA PRO A 266 -30.26 -0.82 -6.70
C PRO A 266 -31.01 -2.01 -7.33
N THR A 267 -30.64 -2.43 -8.54
CA THR A 267 -31.28 -3.55 -9.24
C THR A 267 -30.97 -4.92 -8.65
N GLN A 268 -29.93 -5.06 -7.80
CA GLN A 268 -29.65 -6.32 -7.11
C GLN A 268 -30.45 -6.49 -5.82
N CYS A 269 -30.98 -5.38 -5.28
CA CYS A 269 -31.65 -5.29 -3.99
C CYS A 269 -32.96 -4.47 -4.10
N CYS A 270 -33.78 -4.74 -5.13
CA CYS A 270 -34.97 -3.94 -5.43
C CYS A 270 -35.96 -3.87 -4.25
N HIS A 271 -36.21 -4.98 -3.55
CA HIS A 271 -37.14 -5.03 -2.42
C HIS A 271 -36.59 -4.26 -1.23
N TYR A 272 -35.34 -4.55 -0.84
CA TYR A 272 -34.65 -3.88 0.26
C TYR A 272 -34.62 -2.35 0.05
N CYS A 273 -34.21 -1.90 -1.14
CA CYS A 273 -34.09 -0.48 -1.44
C CYS A 273 -35.44 0.23 -1.53
N SER A 274 -36.46 -0.41 -2.12
CA SER A 274 -37.82 0.15 -2.17
C SER A 274 -38.39 0.35 -0.77
N SER A 275 -38.23 -0.61 0.14
CA SER A 275 -38.72 -0.51 1.52
C SER A 275 -38.09 0.67 2.29
N TYR A 276 -36.81 0.93 2.02
CA TYR A 276 -36.04 1.99 2.68
C TYR A 276 -36.50 3.38 2.23
N TYR A 277 -36.70 3.61 0.92
CA TYR A 277 -37.18 4.89 0.39
C TYR A 277 -38.63 5.20 0.81
N THR A 278 -39.47 4.16 0.95
CA THR A 278 -40.85 4.32 1.41
C THR A 278 -40.90 4.73 2.89
N SER A 279 -40.00 4.17 3.72
CA SER A 279 -39.89 4.52 5.14
C SER A 279 -39.42 5.96 5.36
N ALA A 280 -38.45 6.44 4.56
CA ALA A 280 -37.96 7.81 4.65
C ALA A 280 -39.02 8.87 4.28
N THR A 281 -39.95 8.53 3.36
CA THR A 281 -40.96 9.46 2.85
C THR A 281 -42.12 9.66 3.83
N THR A 282 -42.30 8.74 4.79
CA THR A 282 -43.41 8.80 5.76
C THR A 282 -43.05 9.62 7.02
N SER A 283 -41.78 10.02 7.19
CA SER A 283 -41.28 10.69 8.40
C SER A 283 -41.37 12.24 8.39
N THR A 284 -42.01 12.83 7.38
CA THR A 284 -42.11 14.30 7.23
C THR A 284 -43.48 14.91 7.60
N THR A 285 -44.39 14.14 8.20
CA THR A 285 -45.66 14.71 8.69
C THR A 285 -45.56 15.04 10.18
N THR A 286 -45.30 16.32 10.45
CA THR A 286 -45.40 16.97 11.75
C THR A 286 -46.76 16.73 12.40
N THR A 287 -46.82 15.89 13.42
CA THR A 287 -47.78 16.04 14.51
C THR A 287 -47.10 15.56 15.79
N ARG A 288 -46.70 16.54 16.61
CA ARG A 288 -45.99 16.38 17.88
C ARG A 288 -46.98 15.94 18.97
N PRO A 289 -46.84 14.73 19.56
CA PRO A 289 -47.44 14.44 20.84
C PRO A 289 -46.52 15.01 21.93
N LEU A 290 -47.07 15.85 22.80
CA LEU A 290 -46.42 16.33 24.01
C LEU A 290 -46.21 15.14 24.97
N ILE A 291 -44.95 14.76 25.19
CA ILE A 291 -44.53 13.91 26.31
C ILE A 291 -43.74 14.80 27.29
N PRO A 292 -43.92 14.64 28.62
CA PRO A 292 -43.45 15.60 29.60
C PRO A 292 -41.93 15.61 29.71
N SER A 293 -41.39 16.82 29.90
CA SER A 293 -40.00 17.08 30.28
C SER A 293 -39.66 16.36 31.58
N THR A 294 -39.02 15.20 31.48
CA THR A 294 -38.26 14.62 32.59
C THR A 294 -36.86 15.22 32.57
N SER A 295 -36.48 15.77 33.71
CA SER A 295 -35.21 16.43 34.01
C SER A 295 -34.00 15.66 33.45
N PRO A 296 -32.94 16.36 32.99
CA PRO A 296 -31.77 15.71 32.40
C PRO A 296 -31.10 14.79 33.42
N LYS A 297 -31.08 13.48 33.12
CA LYS A 297 -30.26 12.52 33.87
C LYS A 297 -28.81 12.98 33.78
N THR A 298 -28.23 13.32 34.94
CA THR A 298 -26.86 13.84 35.07
C THR A 298 -25.80 12.74 35.15
N LYS A 299 -26.19 11.46 35.08
CA LYS A 299 -25.29 10.30 35.11
C LYS A 299 -25.71 9.27 34.08
N CYS A 300 -24.73 8.73 33.36
CA CYS A 300 -24.90 7.60 32.46
C CYS A 300 -25.11 6.31 33.26
N GLU A 301 -26.06 5.48 32.85
CA GLU A 301 -26.22 4.11 33.32
C GLU A 301 -25.56 3.13 32.34
N PRO A 302 -25.08 1.97 32.82
CA PRO A 302 -24.51 0.93 31.94
C PRO A 302 -25.53 0.53 30.86
N GLY A 303 -25.16 0.73 29.58
CA GLY A 303 -26.02 0.47 28.42
C GLY A 303 -26.56 1.72 27.73
N ASP A 304 -26.35 2.92 28.28
CA ASP A 304 -26.74 4.17 27.62
C ASP A 304 -25.93 4.42 26.34
N LEU A 305 -26.62 4.79 25.26
CA LEU A 305 -26.04 5.11 23.95
C LEU A 305 -25.43 6.52 23.92
N ASP A 306 -24.45 6.73 23.04
CA ASP A 306 -23.85 8.04 22.81
C ASP A 306 -24.85 8.97 22.12
N LEU A 307 -25.22 10.06 22.79
CA LEU A 307 -26.15 11.05 22.26
C LEU A 307 -25.53 11.90 21.13
N ARG A 308 -24.20 12.07 21.14
CA ARG A 308 -23.43 12.77 20.09
C ARG A 308 -22.11 12.05 19.76
N PRO A 309 -22.17 10.90 19.06
CA PRO A 309 -21.00 10.06 18.76
C PRO A 309 -19.85 10.82 18.07
N GLU A 310 -20.16 11.86 17.30
CA GLU A 310 -19.20 12.70 16.58
C GLU A 310 -18.28 13.51 17.51
N LEU A 311 -18.69 13.73 18.76
CA LEU A 311 -17.88 14.42 19.77
C LEU A 311 -17.03 13.45 20.60
N CYS A 312 -17.28 12.14 20.51
CA CYS A 312 -16.70 11.11 21.37
C CYS A 312 -15.38 10.54 20.80
N THR A 313 -14.46 11.41 20.40
CA THR A 313 -13.18 11.02 19.76
C THR A 313 -11.97 11.16 20.67
N ASN A 314 -12.13 11.82 21.83
CA ASN A 314 -11.03 12.11 22.76
C ASN A 314 -11.45 11.83 24.22
N THR A 315 -10.57 11.19 24.99
CA THR A 315 -10.80 10.81 26.39
C THR A 315 -11.13 11.98 27.32
N SER A 316 -10.70 13.21 26.99
CA SER A 316 -11.04 14.44 27.73
C SER A 316 -12.54 14.76 27.74
N VAL A 317 -13.30 14.27 26.76
CA VAL A 317 -14.77 14.41 26.72
C VAL A 317 -15.42 13.65 27.87
N CYS A 318 -14.81 12.57 28.34
CA CYS A 318 -15.30 11.81 29.47
C CYS A 318 -15.15 12.53 30.82
N GLN A 319 -14.33 13.58 30.89
CA GLN A 319 -14.18 14.39 32.10
C GLN A 319 -15.13 15.59 32.11
N THR A 320 -15.45 16.13 30.94
CA THR A 320 -16.19 17.41 30.82
C THR A 320 -17.62 17.26 30.35
N LYS A 321 -17.93 16.20 29.58
CA LYS A 321 -19.23 15.99 28.91
C LYS A 321 -19.61 14.52 28.81
N SER A 322 -19.36 13.75 29.88
CA SER A 322 -19.60 12.30 29.91
C SER A 322 -21.03 11.90 29.53
N SER A 323 -22.03 12.71 29.88
CA SER A 323 -23.44 12.46 29.56
C SER A 323 -23.77 12.49 28.07
N LEU A 324 -22.87 12.97 27.20
CA LEU A 324 -23.04 12.95 25.75
C LEU A 324 -22.39 11.73 25.08
N CYS A 325 -21.51 11.02 25.81
CA CYS A 325 -20.63 9.96 25.31
C CYS A 325 -20.58 8.77 26.28
N CYS A 326 -21.75 8.33 26.75
CA CYS A 326 -21.87 7.33 27.81
C CYS A 326 -21.21 5.99 27.45
N HIS A 327 -21.42 5.48 26.24
CA HIS A 327 -20.87 4.20 25.80
C HIS A 327 -19.36 4.30 25.59
N TYR A 328 -18.90 5.33 24.89
CA TYR A 328 -17.47 5.59 24.69
C TYR A 328 -16.69 5.70 26.01
N CYS A 329 -17.22 6.45 26.98
CA CYS A 329 -16.55 6.68 28.25
C CYS A 329 -16.55 5.45 29.16
N SER A 330 -17.59 4.61 29.10
CA SER A 330 -17.64 3.35 29.83
C SER A 330 -16.56 2.36 29.37
N LEU A 331 -16.26 2.31 28.06
CA LEU A 331 -15.20 1.44 27.51
C LEU A 331 -13.80 1.91 27.93
N HIS A 332 -13.56 3.22 27.94
CA HIS A 332 -12.25 3.77 28.25
C HIS A 332 -11.91 3.82 29.75
N TYR A 333 -12.88 4.05 30.64
CA TYR A 333 -12.61 4.08 32.09
C TYR A 333 -12.31 2.69 32.68
N ASN A 334 -12.92 1.63 32.16
CA ASN A 334 -12.65 0.26 32.61
C ASN A 334 -11.25 -0.24 32.22
N SER A 335 -10.62 0.36 31.20
CA SER A 335 -9.23 0.03 30.83
C SER A 335 -8.19 0.69 31.74
N ALA A 336 -8.54 1.77 32.44
CA ALA A 336 -7.59 2.57 33.21
C ALA A 336 -7.45 2.14 34.69
N THR A 337 -8.30 1.24 35.20
CA THR A 337 -8.31 0.84 36.63
C THR A 337 -7.43 -0.38 36.95
N THR A 338 -6.62 -0.87 36.00
CA THR A 338 -5.65 -1.93 36.28
C THR A 338 -4.33 -1.31 36.77
N SER A 339 -4.19 -1.25 38.10
CA SER A 339 -3.05 -0.78 38.91
C SER A 339 -1.73 -0.47 38.20
N THR A 340 -1.40 0.82 38.17
CA THR A 340 -0.04 1.35 38.02
C THR A 340 0.80 0.98 39.24
N THR A 341 1.66 -0.03 39.11
CA THR A 341 2.84 -0.16 39.97
C THR A 341 4.00 0.48 39.20
N GLN A 342 4.58 1.55 39.73
CA GLN A 342 5.80 2.15 39.17
C GLN A 342 6.92 1.12 39.21
N LEU A 343 7.27 0.56 38.04
CA LEU A 343 8.59 -0.02 37.80
C LEU A 343 9.37 0.97 36.93
N THR A 344 10.43 1.52 37.51
CA THR A 344 11.52 2.11 36.73
C THR A 344 12.10 1.04 35.80
N SER A 345 12.02 1.30 34.50
CA SER A 345 12.45 0.42 33.41
C SER A 345 13.93 0.03 33.50
N PRO A 346 14.26 -1.27 33.44
CA PRO A 346 15.38 -1.76 32.66
C PRO A 346 14.86 -2.19 31.28
N ASN A 347 15.37 -1.58 30.21
CA ASN A 347 14.98 -1.90 28.82
C ASN A 347 15.49 -3.26 28.33
N GLU A 348 16.04 -4.12 29.18
CA GLU A 348 16.67 -5.39 28.79
C GLU A 348 16.42 -6.48 29.82
N CYS A 349 16.10 -7.69 29.35
CA CYS A 349 16.01 -8.88 30.20
C CYS A 349 17.37 -9.19 30.81
N VAL A 350 17.46 -9.25 32.13
CA VAL A 350 18.70 -9.68 32.80
C VAL A 350 18.76 -11.20 32.81
N LEU A 351 19.92 -11.76 32.45
CA LEU A 351 20.14 -13.20 32.42
C LEU A 351 19.83 -13.84 33.78
N GLY A 352 18.74 -14.62 33.86
CA GLY A 352 18.29 -15.27 35.09
C GLY A 352 16.92 -14.82 35.61
N GLU A 353 16.30 -13.79 35.02
CA GLU A 353 14.94 -13.39 35.39
C GLU A 353 13.88 -14.42 34.95
N PRO A 354 12.87 -14.71 35.79
CA PRO A 354 11.79 -15.63 35.46
C PRO A 354 10.83 -15.03 34.41
N ASP A 355 10.16 -15.89 33.64
CA ASP A 355 9.13 -15.46 32.70
C ASP A 355 7.92 -14.90 33.46
N LEU A 356 7.46 -13.70 33.09
CA LEU A 356 6.27 -13.07 33.69
C LEU A 356 4.98 -13.82 33.33
N SER A 357 4.94 -14.47 32.16
CA SER A 357 3.79 -15.28 31.73
C SER A 357 4.24 -16.55 30.99
N PRO A 358 4.73 -17.58 31.72
CA PRO A 358 5.33 -18.78 31.13
C PRO A 358 4.41 -19.50 30.13
N GLN A 359 3.09 -19.47 30.36
CA GLN A 359 2.09 -20.08 29.48
C GLN A 359 2.02 -19.46 28.07
N LEU A 360 2.46 -18.21 27.90
CA LEU A 360 2.49 -17.54 26.59
C LEU A 360 3.81 -17.78 25.85
N CYS A 361 4.83 -18.29 26.54
CA CYS A 361 6.19 -18.48 26.02
C CYS A 361 6.33 -19.81 25.24
N THR A 362 5.45 -20.06 24.29
CA THR A 362 5.41 -21.31 23.50
C THR A 362 5.90 -21.14 22.05
N SER A 363 5.95 -19.90 21.55
CA SER A 363 6.35 -19.57 20.17
C SER A 363 7.60 -18.68 20.13
N ARG A 364 8.41 -18.79 19.07
CA ARG A 364 9.60 -17.95 18.87
C ARG A 364 9.24 -16.49 18.54
N SER A 365 8.07 -16.27 17.94
CA SER A 365 7.59 -14.92 17.59
C SER A 365 7.35 -14.03 18.82
N ILE A 366 7.10 -14.63 19.99
CA ILE A 366 6.96 -13.91 21.26
C ILE A 366 8.25 -13.13 21.60
N CYS A 367 9.42 -13.66 21.27
CA CYS A 367 10.70 -13.00 21.57
C CYS A 367 10.95 -11.76 20.70
N GLN A 368 10.29 -11.64 19.55
CA GLN A 368 10.40 -10.48 18.66
C GLN A 368 9.40 -9.39 19.01
N THR A 369 8.25 -9.77 19.58
CA THR A 369 7.12 -8.86 19.79
C THR A 369 6.98 -8.44 21.25
N GLN A 370 7.32 -9.32 22.20
CA GLN A 370 7.15 -9.10 23.64
C GLN A 370 8.27 -9.79 24.45
N PRO A 371 9.56 -9.46 24.23
CA PRO A 371 10.69 -10.16 24.86
C PRO A 371 10.65 -10.13 26.39
N LEU A 372 10.16 -9.03 26.98
CA LEU A 372 10.08 -8.85 28.43
C LEU A 372 9.09 -9.80 29.12
N MET A 373 8.11 -10.33 28.39
CA MET A 373 7.12 -11.26 28.97
C MET A 373 7.68 -12.68 29.17
N CYS A 374 8.78 -12.99 28.46
CA CYS A 374 9.34 -14.34 28.30
C CYS A 374 10.88 -14.33 28.36
N CYS A 375 11.46 -13.57 29.29
CA CYS A 375 12.90 -13.36 29.38
C CYS A 375 13.71 -14.66 29.47
N LYS A 376 13.34 -15.60 30.34
CA LYS A 376 14.05 -16.88 30.49
C LYS A 376 13.93 -17.71 29.22
N TYR A 377 12.74 -17.79 28.65
CA TYR A 377 12.49 -18.53 27.41
C TYR A 377 13.31 -17.95 26.24
N CYS A 378 13.31 -16.64 26.05
CA CYS A 378 14.04 -15.98 24.96
C CYS A 378 15.56 -16.04 25.14
N SER A 379 16.08 -15.76 26.34
CA SER A 379 17.52 -15.86 26.62
C SER A 379 18.06 -17.29 26.51
N SER A 380 17.28 -18.31 26.91
CA SER A 380 17.71 -19.71 26.77
C SER A 380 17.82 -20.15 25.31
N ARG A 381 17.00 -19.57 24.42
CA ARG A 381 16.94 -19.95 23.00
C ARG A 381 17.99 -19.22 22.17
N ASP A 382 18.31 -17.98 22.50
CA ASP A 382 19.37 -17.21 21.84
C ASP A 382 20.77 -17.76 22.15
N ASN A 383 21.00 -18.30 23.35
CA ASN A 383 22.26 -18.97 23.70
C ASN A 383 22.47 -20.33 23.00
N SER A 384 21.43 -20.90 22.39
CA SER A 384 21.52 -22.13 21.58
C SER A 384 21.70 -21.88 20.09
N ALA A 385 21.73 -20.61 19.67
CA ALA A 385 21.82 -20.21 18.27
C ALA A 385 22.83 -19.06 18.10
N SER A 386 24.12 -19.39 18.10
CA SER A 386 25.08 -18.63 17.30
C SER A 386 24.71 -18.79 15.82
N HIS A 387 23.73 -18.02 15.39
CA HIS A 387 23.27 -17.93 14.02
C HIS A 387 23.17 -16.45 13.68
N LEU A 388 24.30 -15.89 13.23
CA LEU A 388 24.21 -15.00 12.09
C LEU A 388 23.36 -15.72 11.05
N SER A 389 22.25 -15.10 10.66
CA SER A 389 21.34 -15.64 9.65
C SER A 389 22.17 -16.14 8.47
N LEU A 390 22.08 -17.45 8.16
CA LEU A 390 22.75 -18.03 6.99
C LEU A 390 22.39 -17.23 5.73
N TYR A 391 21.22 -16.59 5.71
CA TYR A 391 20.75 -15.71 4.64
C TYR A 391 21.55 -14.39 4.56
N THR A 392 21.90 -13.79 5.70
CA THR A 392 22.70 -12.56 5.75
C THR A 392 24.17 -12.86 5.44
N ILE A 393 24.71 -14.00 5.90
CA ILE A 393 26.04 -14.47 5.51
C ILE A 393 26.07 -14.83 4.01
N TRP A 394 25.02 -15.45 3.46
CA TRP A 394 24.99 -15.76 2.03
C TRP A 394 24.95 -14.51 1.16
N ILE A 395 24.13 -13.52 1.51
CA ILE A 395 24.06 -12.25 0.76
C ILE A 395 25.38 -11.47 0.88
N TYR A 396 25.96 -11.37 2.08
CA TYR A 396 27.26 -10.69 2.26
C TYR A 396 28.40 -11.43 1.56
N CYS A 397 28.47 -12.76 1.67
CA CYS A 397 29.51 -13.55 1.00
C CYS A 397 29.36 -13.54 -0.52
N PHE A 398 28.14 -13.53 -1.06
CA PHE A 398 27.92 -13.47 -2.51
C PHE A 398 28.23 -12.08 -3.07
N CYS A 399 27.85 -11.00 -2.38
CA CYS A 399 28.20 -9.63 -2.78
C CYS A 399 29.71 -9.35 -2.67
N ILE A 400 30.39 -9.84 -1.63
CA ILE A 400 31.85 -9.66 -1.47
C ILE A 400 32.64 -10.54 -2.45
N ALA A 401 32.22 -11.79 -2.69
CA ALA A 401 32.87 -12.65 -3.68
C ALA A 401 32.72 -12.09 -5.10
N PHE A 402 31.57 -11.49 -5.43
CA PHE A 402 31.36 -10.81 -6.70
C PHE A 402 32.23 -9.55 -6.85
N PHE A 403 32.37 -8.75 -5.78
CA PHE A 403 33.26 -7.59 -5.77
C PHE A 403 34.75 -7.96 -5.88
N LEU A 404 35.18 -9.04 -5.22
CA LEU A 404 36.58 -9.50 -5.28
C LEU A 404 36.90 -10.17 -6.62
N TYR A 405 35.95 -10.91 -7.21
CA TYR A 405 36.10 -11.54 -8.53
C TYR A 405 36.24 -10.53 -9.66
N ILE A 406 35.57 -9.38 -9.57
CA ILE A 406 35.72 -8.26 -10.52
C ILE A 406 37.08 -7.59 -10.37
N LYS A 407 37.58 -7.44 -9.13
CA LYS A 407 38.87 -6.77 -8.88
C LYS A 407 40.08 -7.58 -9.34
N THR A 408 39.96 -8.92 -9.44
CA THR A 408 41.04 -9.81 -9.90
C THR A 408 41.08 -10.03 -11.41
N ASN A 409 40.08 -9.59 -12.17
CA ASN A 409 40.01 -9.79 -13.64
C ASN A 409 40.18 -8.50 -14.46
N VAL A 410 40.54 -7.38 -13.81
CA VAL A 410 40.74 -6.07 -14.47
C VAL A 410 42.18 -5.55 -14.29
N TYR A 411 43.15 -6.44 -14.03
CA TYR A 411 44.58 -6.14 -14.13
C TYR A 411 45.33 -7.23 -14.90
#